data_AF-A0A9D2DMP4-F1
#
_entry.id   AF-A0A9D2DMP4-F1
#
_cell.length_a   1.000
_cell.length_b   1.000
_cell.length_c   1.000
_cell.angle_alpha   90.00
_cell.angle_beta   90.00
_cell.angle_gamma   90.00
#
_symmetry.space_group_name_H-M   'P 1'
#
loop_
_entity.id
_entity.type
_entity.pdbx_description
1 polymer ?
#
loop_
_entity_poly.entity_id
_entity_poly.type
_entity_poly.pdbx_seq_one_letter_code
_entity_poly.pdbx_strand_id
1 'polypeptide(L)'
;MHISRFIKTVLYAALALALTLVSTMLQLGFQSPDTLPGAYFQSDLYLFVAAAACLGTAVYSYRAYTCRHREHAGDSLFLLIVGIVLMIAAVVTVVSFGGLGEEFTQTGYTAANVNIMLMTALPLPFLIRAFVLAASCGRHEPSRRIPALIVCGVAALALILSIALGGMMRLVHYTDSAEEGSAYDSYTSDGVYTQDEGGKSI
;
A
#
# COMPACT_ATOMS: atom_id res chain seq x y z
N MET A 1 -2.15 -15.07 -33.39
CA MET A 1 -2.28 -15.85 -32.14
C MET A 1 -3.36 -15.20 -31.29
N HIS A 2 -4.55 -15.79 -31.16
CA HIS A 2 -5.65 -15.23 -30.36
C HIS A 2 -5.40 -15.57 -28.88
N ILE A 3 -4.95 -14.60 -28.08
CA ILE A 3 -4.84 -14.80 -26.63
C ILE A 3 -6.28 -14.89 -26.08
N SER A 4 -6.66 -16.04 -25.53
CA SER A 4 -7.98 -16.26 -24.94
C SER A 4 -8.20 -15.32 -23.74
N ARG A 5 -9.44 -14.85 -23.57
CA ARG A 5 -9.86 -14.06 -22.41
C ARG A 5 -9.56 -14.77 -21.09
N PHE A 6 -9.61 -16.10 -21.06
CA PHE A 6 -9.24 -16.90 -19.90
C PHE A 6 -7.79 -16.69 -19.47
N ILE A 7 -6.84 -16.69 -20.42
CA ILE A 7 -5.42 -16.49 -20.14
C ILE A 7 -5.18 -15.10 -19.58
N LYS A 8 -5.83 -14.07 -20.15
CA LYS A 8 -5.75 -12.70 -19.63
C LYS A 8 -6.25 -12.63 -18.19
N THR A 9 -7.36 -13.29 -17.85
CA THR A 9 -7.88 -13.34 -16.48
C THR A 9 -6.85 -13.93 -15.52
N VAL A 10 -6.25 -15.07 -15.89
CA VAL A 10 -5.24 -15.73 -15.06
C VAL A 10 -4.02 -14.83 -14.87
N LEU A 11 -3.55 -14.14 -15.92
CA LEU A 11 -2.43 -13.21 -15.84
C LEU A 11 -2.74 -12.02 -14.92
N TYR A 12 -3.91 -11.40 -15.04
CA TYR A 12 -4.30 -10.28 -14.17
C TYR A 12 -4.49 -10.71 -12.72
N ALA A 13 -5.05 -11.89 -12.47
CA ALA A 13 -5.19 -12.42 -11.11
C ALA A 13 -3.84 -12.81 -10.49
N ALA A 14 -2.94 -13.43 -11.27
CA ALA A 14 -1.58 -13.74 -10.83
C ALA A 14 -0.79 -12.46 -10.52
N LEU A 15 -0.92 -11.43 -11.35
CA LEU A 15 -0.32 -10.12 -11.11
C LEU A 15 -0.89 -9.50 -9.83
N ALA A 16 -2.21 -9.49 -9.64
CA ALA A 16 -2.83 -8.99 -8.42
C ALA A 16 -2.30 -9.70 -7.17
N LEU A 17 -2.17 -11.04 -7.22
CA LEU A 17 -1.64 -11.84 -6.11
C LEU A 17 -0.17 -11.52 -5.82
N ALA A 18 0.66 -11.39 -6.86
CA ALA A 18 2.06 -10.99 -6.71
C ALA A 18 2.18 -9.58 -6.10
N LEU A 19 1.34 -8.64 -6.54
CA LEU A 19 1.31 -7.28 -6.00
C LEU A 19 0.86 -7.27 -4.53
N THR A 20 -0.14 -8.07 -4.15
CA THR A 20 -0.55 -8.25 -2.76
C THR A 20 0.60 -8.79 -1.91
N LEU A 21 1.30 -9.83 -2.39
CA LEU A 21 2.43 -10.44 -1.67
C LEU A 21 3.59 -9.47 -1.46
N VAL A 22 3.98 -8.73 -2.50
CA VAL A 22 5.07 -7.75 -2.36
C VAL A 22 4.65 -6.60 -1.46
N SER A 23 3.39 -6.16 -1.55
CA SER A 23 2.84 -5.12 -0.69
C SER A 23 2.82 -5.52 0.78
N THR A 24 2.43 -6.76 1.11
CA THR A 24 2.46 -7.24 2.51
C THR A 24 3.89 -7.33 3.03
N MET A 25 4.82 -7.85 2.23
CA MET A 25 6.23 -7.95 2.62
C MET A 25 6.87 -6.57 2.89
N LEU A 26 6.56 -5.56 2.07
CA LEU A 26 7.04 -4.20 2.28
C LEU A 26 6.36 -3.53 3.48
N GLN A 27 5.08 -3.81 3.73
CA GLN A 27 4.35 -3.29 4.89
C GLN A 27 4.85 -3.87 6.23
N LEU A 28 5.43 -5.07 6.25
CA LEU A 28 6.11 -5.60 7.43
C LEU A 28 7.31 -4.73 7.87
N GLY A 29 7.98 -4.07 6.92
CA GLY A 29 9.12 -3.18 7.20
C GLY A 29 8.73 -1.90 7.95
N PHE A 30 7.44 -1.52 7.95
CA PHE A 30 6.92 -0.36 8.68
C PHE A 30 6.58 -0.67 10.15
N GLN A 31 6.75 -1.93 10.60
CA GLN A 31 6.39 -2.32 11.96
C GLN A 31 7.44 -1.93 13.01
N SER A 32 8.67 -1.64 12.61
CA SER A 32 9.75 -1.22 13.50
C SER A 32 10.10 0.26 13.25
N PRO A 33 10.15 1.12 14.28
CA PRO A 33 10.50 2.53 14.13
C PRO A 33 11.92 2.74 13.59
N ASP A 34 12.85 1.84 13.94
CA ASP A 34 14.25 1.89 13.48
C ASP A 34 14.40 1.66 11.96
N THR A 35 13.45 0.96 11.33
CA THR A 35 13.49 0.63 9.89
C THR A 35 12.59 1.53 9.06
N LEU A 36 11.88 2.47 9.68
CA LEU A 36 10.81 3.24 9.07
C LEU A 36 11.26 4.13 7.89
N PRO A 37 12.40 4.85 7.97
CA PRO A 37 12.90 5.62 6.83
C PRO A 37 13.33 4.71 5.66
N GLY A 38 13.98 3.58 5.96
CA GLY A 38 14.40 2.61 4.96
C GLY A 38 13.22 1.92 4.25
N ALA A 39 12.20 1.52 5.02
CA ALA A 39 10.98 0.94 4.50
C ALA A 39 10.20 1.95 3.63
N TYR A 40 10.19 3.23 4.01
CA TYR A 40 9.61 4.30 3.18
C TYR A 40 10.30 4.39 1.80
N PHE A 41 11.62 4.51 1.73
CA PHE A 41 12.32 4.56 0.42
C PHE A 41 12.12 3.30 -0.40
N GLN A 42 12.21 2.14 0.22
CA GLN A 42 12.04 0.88 -0.47
C GLN A 42 10.61 0.73 -1.02
N SER A 43 9.61 1.21 -0.27
CA SER A 43 8.21 1.22 -0.69
C SER A 43 7.95 2.18 -1.85
N ASP A 44 8.55 3.36 -1.81
CA ASP A 44 8.40 4.37 -2.85
C ASP A 44 9.11 3.96 -4.16
N LEU A 45 10.34 3.44 -4.04
CA LEU A 45 11.08 2.85 -5.17
C LEU A 45 10.28 1.72 -5.82
N TYR A 46 9.63 0.88 -5.01
CA TYR A 46 8.76 -0.17 -5.52
C TYR A 46 7.57 0.41 -6.31
N LEU A 47 6.89 1.43 -5.78
CA LEU A 47 5.78 2.10 -6.48
C LEU A 47 6.25 2.73 -7.80
N PHE A 48 7.42 3.35 -7.80
CA PHE A 48 8.03 3.93 -9.01
C PHE A 48 8.35 2.86 -10.07
N VAL A 49 8.98 1.75 -9.68
CA VAL A 49 9.30 0.64 -10.58
C VAL A 49 8.02 -0.04 -11.10
N ALA A 50 7.02 -0.24 -10.24
CA ALA A 50 5.72 -0.78 -10.64
C ALA A 50 5.00 0.14 -11.64
N ALA A 51 5.05 1.45 -11.42
CA ALA A 51 4.50 2.44 -12.34
C ALA A 51 5.21 2.40 -13.70
N ALA A 52 6.55 2.38 -13.70
CA ALA A 52 7.36 2.28 -14.91
C ALA A 52 7.07 0.98 -15.70
N ALA A 53 6.93 -0.15 -15.00
CA ALA A 53 6.55 -1.42 -15.61
C ALA A 53 5.14 -1.36 -16.23
N CYS A 54 4.17 -0.75 -15.55
CA CYS A 54 2.81 -0.56 -16.09
C CYS A 54 2.81 0.33 -17.33
N LEU A 55 3.52 1.46 -17.30
CA LEU A 55 3.65 2.36 -18.44
C LEU A 55 4.37 1.68 -19.61
N GLY A 56 5.49 1.00 -19.36
CA GLY A 56 6.24 0.29 -20.37
C GLY A 56 5.42 -0.81 -21.05
N THR A 57 4.69 -1.61 -20.27
CA THR A 57 3.79 -2.65 -20.79
C THR A 57 2.60 -2.05 -21.53
N ALA A 58 2.05 -0.91 -21.09
CA ALA A 58 1.02 -0.18 -21.81
C ALA A 58 1.50 0.31 -23.18
N VAL A 59 2.65 0.96 -23.25
CA VAL A 59 3.24 1.47 -24.49
C VAL A 59 3.61 0.33 -25.44
N TYR A 60 4.23 -0.73 -24.92
CA TYR A 60 4.60 -1.90 -25.70
C TYR A 60 3.36 -2.59 -26.28
N SER A 61 2.35 -2.86 -25.45
CA SER A 61 1.11 -3.49 -25.91
C SER A 61 0.35 -2.61 -26.90
N TYR A 62 0.38 -1.29 -26.72
CA TYR A 62 -0.22 -0.36 -27.66
C TYR A 62 0.43 -0.42 -29.05
N ARG A 63 1.76 -0.33 -29.11
CA ARG A 63 2.49 -0.40 -30.38
C ARG A 63 2.42 -1.78 -31.04
N ALA A 64 2.53 -2.85 -30.26
CA ALA A 64 2.60 -4.21 -30.79
C ALA A 64 1.22 -4.76 -31.22
N TYR A 65 0.15 -4.45 -30.47
CA TYR A 65 -1.16 -5.09 -30.66
C TYR A 65 -2.27 -4.12 -31.04
N THR A 66 -2.30 -2.91 -30.48
CA THR A 66 -3.44 -1.99 -30.66
C THR A 66 -3.51 -1.38 -32.05
N CYS A 67 -2.38 -1.19 -32.74
CA CYS A 67 -2.35 -0.78 -34.14
C CYS A 67 -2.96 -1.81 -35.11
N ARG A 68 -3.08 -3.09 -34.71
CA ARG A 68 -3.54 -4.17 -35.60
C ARG A 68 -4.88 -4.79 -35.19
N HIS A 69 -5.21 -4.84 -33.88
CA HIS A 69 -6.48 -5.35 -33.36
C HIS A 69 -7.03 -4.48 -32.23
N ARG A 70 -8.13 -3.76 -32.48
CA ARG A 70 -8.77 -2.82 -31.52
C ARG A 70 -9.28 -3.49 -30.24
N GLU A 71 -9.48 -4.80 -30.25
CA GLU A 71 -9.96 -5.59 -29.11
C GLU A 71 -9.01 -5.57 -27.90
N HIS A 72 -7.73 -5.24 -28.09
CA HIS A 72 -6.73 -5.15 -27.02
C HIS A 72 -6.51 -3.71 -26.51
N ALA A 73 -7.13 -2.70 -27.13
CA ALA A 73 -6.94 -1.29 -26.76
C ALA A 73 -7.30 -1.00 -25.30
N GLY A 74 -8.35 -1.66 -24.79
CA GLY A 74 -8.82 -1.45 -23.42
C GLY A 74 -7.86 -1.93 -22.35
N ASP A 75 -7.05 -2.95 -22.63
CA ASP A 75 -6.05 -3.47 -21.67
C ASP A 75 -4.83 -2.53 -21.61
N SER A 76 -4.38 -2.03 -22.76
CA SER A 76 -3.29 -1.04 -22.85
C SER A 76 -3.67 0.29 -22.21
N LEU A 77 -4.90 0.78 -22.45
CA LEU A 77 -5.39 2.01 -21.82
C LEU A 77 -5.50 1.86 -20.30
N PHE A 78 -5.99 0.72 -19.82
CA PHE A 78 -6.05 0.42 -18.40
C PHE A 78 -4.66 0.45 -17.74
N LEU A 79 -3.67 -0.24 -18.32
CA LEU A 79 -2.30 -0.24 -17.81
C LEU A 79 -1.67 1.17 -17.86
N LEU A 80 -1.98 1.96 -18.89
CA LEU A 80 -1.52 3.33 -19.01
C LEU A 80 -2.06 4.19 -17.86
N ILE A 81 -3.38 4.16 -17.62
CA ILE A 81 -4.02 4.96 -16.57
C ILE A 81 -3.48 4.57 -15.19
N VAL A 82 -3.41 3.27 -14.89
CA VAL A 82 -2.87 2.78 -13.61
C VAL A 82 -1.41 3.20 -13.46
N GLY A 83 -0.59 3.06 -14.51
CA GLY A 83 0.80 3.47 -14.51
C GLY A 83 0.99 4.98 -14.29
N ILE A 84 0.18 5.81 -14.93
CA ILE A 84 0.22 7.28 -14.74
C ILE A 84 -0.15 7.65 -13.31
N VAL A 85 -1.25 7.09 -12.78
CA VAL A 85 -1.70 7.38 -11.41
C VAL A 85 -0.64 6.98 -10.39
N LEU A 86 -0.06 5.78 -10.53
CA LEU A 86 1.03 5.32 -9.64
C LEU A 86 2.28 6.17 -9.78
N MET A 87 2.65 6.59 -10.99
CA MET A 87 3.81 7.44 -11.24
C MET A 87 3.63 8.81 -10.59
N ILE A 88 2.46 9.43 -10.76
CA ILE A 88 2.14 10.71 -10.10
C ILE A 88 2.21 10.55 -8.59
N ALA A 89 1.60 9.49 -8.04
CA ALA A 89 1.63 9.23 -6.61
C ALA A 89 3.06 9.11 -6.07
N ALA A 90 3.91 8.30 -6.71
CA ALA A 90 5.31 8.10 -6.32
C ALA A 90 6.15 9.40 -6.43
N VAL A 91 5.95 10.19 -7.50
CA VAL A 91 6.66 11.47 -7.63
C VAL A 91 6.19 12.47 -6.57
N VAL A 92 4.88 12.55 -6.30
CA VAL A 92 4.34 13.44 -5.27
C VAL A 92 4.84 13.06 -3.89
N THR A 93 4.92 11.77 -3.55
CA THR A 93 5.44 11.31 -2.25
C THR A 93 6.92 11.68 -2.09
N VAL A 94 7.76 11.42 -3.10
CA VAL A 94 9.17 11.82 -3.04
C VAL A 94 9.35 13.33 -2.95
N VAL A 95 8.65 14.10 -3.79
CA VAL A 95 8.81 15.57 -3.86
C VAL A 95 8.27 16.25 -2.61
N SER A 96 7.16 15.77 -2.06
CA SER A 96 6.51 16.42 -0.91
C SER A 96 7.18 16.09 0.41
N PHE A 97 7.81 14.93 0.53
CA PHE A 97 8.34 14.43 1.81
C PHE A 97 9.86 14.29 1.86
N GLY A 98 10.57 14.46 0.73
CA GLY A 98 12.03 14.51 0.68
C GLY A 98 12.70 13.19 1.07
N GLY A 99 14.04 13.12 0.95
CA GLY A 99 14.72 11.90 1.36
C GLY A 99 16.20 11.92 1.74
N LEU A 100 16.46 11.11 2.77
CA LEU A 100 17.74 10.70 3.37
C LEU A 100 18.52 11.72 4.22
N GLY A 101 18.07 12.97 4.35
CA GLY A 101 18.82 14.00 5.08
C GLY A 101 18.14 14.63 6.31
N GLU A 102 16.82 14.54 6.43
CA GLU A 102 16.05 15.26 7.45
C GLU A 102 15.45 14.31 8.50
N GLU A 103 15.26 14.82 9.72
CA GLU A 103 14.62 14.07 10.80
C GLU A 103 13.21 13.61 10.38
N PHE A 104 12.91 12.34 10.65
CA PHE A 104 11.64 11.72 10.27
C PHE A 104 10.52 12.21 11.22
N THR A 105 10.08 13.44 11.02
CA THR A 105 9.05 14.14 11.81
C THR A 105 7.63 13.70 11.39
N GLN A 106 6.59 14.35 11.92
CA GLN A 106 5.17 14.08 11.66
C GLN A 106 4.80 13.97 10.16
N THR A 107 5.49 14.71 9.29
CA THR A 107 5.32 14.66 7.83
C THR A 107 5.79 13.31 7.25
N GLY A 108 6.89 12.75 7.74
CA GLY A 108 7.40 11.43 7.33
C GLY A 108 6.44 10.29 7.70
N TYR A 109 5.81 10.35 8.88
CA TYR A 109 4.79 9.38 9.29
C TYR A 109 3.53 9.46 8.41
N THR A 110 3.16 10.67 7.98
CA THR A 110 2.07 10.88 7.03
C THR A 110 2.41 10.29 5.66
N ALA A 111 3.65 10.47 5.19
CA ALA A 111 4.15 9.88 3.94
C ALA A 111 4.13 8.35 3.96
N ALA A 112 4.58 7.75 5.07
CA ALA A 112 4.53 6.31 5.28
C ALA A 112 3.09 5.77 5.18
N ASN A 113 2.13 6.47 5.79
CA ASN A 113 0.71 6.11 5.71
C ASN A 113 0.13 6.22 4.28
N VAL A 114 0.54 7.24 3.52
CA VAL A 114 0.17 7.37 2.10
C VAL A 114 0.72 6.20 1.28
N ASN A 115 1.97 5.78 1.50
CA ASN A 115 2.56 4.62 0.83
C ASN A 115 1.86 3.31 1.21
N ILE A 116 1.52 3.13 2.50
CA ILE A 116 0.72 1.99 2.98
C ILE A 116 -0.65 1.93 2.27
N MET A 117 -1.31 3.08 2.11
CA MET A 117 -2.58 3.15 1.37
C MET A 117 -2.40 2.84 -0.11
N LEU A 118 -1.39 3.41 -0.76
CA LEU A 118 -1.10 3.18 -2.18
C LEU A 118 -0.78 1.71 -2.46
N MET A 119 0.05 1.09 -1.64
CA MET A 119 0.37 -0.34 -1.73
C MET A 119 -0.86 -1.23 -1.51
N THR A 120 -1.79 -0.81 -0.66
CA THR A 120 -3.04 -1.55 -0.45
C THR A 120 -4.04 -1.37 -1.58
N ALA A 121 -4.07 -0.20 -2.20
CA ALA A 121 -4.93 0.09 -3.33
C ALA A 121 -4.41 -0.54 -4.64
N LEU A 122 -3.10 -0.71 -4.78
CA LEU A 122 -2.44 -1.11 -6.02
C LEU A 122 -2.94 -2.47 -6.61
N PRO A 123 -3.20 -3.52 -5.81
CA PRO A 123 -3.72 -4.79 -6.35
C PRO A 123 -5.18 -4.74 -6.80
N LEU A 124 -5.98 -3.80 -6.26
CA LEU A 124 -7.42 -3.68 -6.54
C LEU A 124 -7.77 -3.48 -8.01
N PRO A 125 -7.17 -2.52 -8.77
CA PRO A 125 -7.52 -2.33 -10.17
C PRO A 125 -7.27 -3.59 -11.01
N PHE A 126 -6.19 -4.34 -10.72
CA PHE A 126 -5.88 -5.59 -11.42
C PHE A 126 -6.89 -6.70 -11.08
N LEU A 127 -7.32 -6.78 -9.82
CA LEU A 127 -8.32 -7.73 -9.37
C LEU A 127 -9.70 -7.44 -9.96
N ILE A 128 -10.12 -6.17 -9.97
CA ILE A 128 -11.37 -5.72 -10.62
C ILE A 128 -11.33 -6.08 -12.11
N ARG A 129 -10.20 -5.80 -12.79
CA ARG A 129 -10.05 -6.14 -14.21
C ARG A 129 -10.13 -7.65 -14.44
N ALA A 130 -9.46 -8.46 -13.61
CA ALA A 130 -9.55 -9.93 -13.68
C ALA A 130 -10.99 -10.42 -13.49
N PHE A 131 -11.73 -9.86 -12.53
CA PHE A 131 -13.13 -10.24 -12.27
C PHE A 131 -14.06 -9.88 -13.43
N VAL A 132 -13.95 -8.67 -13.98
CA VAL A 132 -14.73 -8.24 -15.16
C VAL A 132 -14.47 -9.17 -16.35
N LEU A 133 -13.22 -9.58 -16.54
CA LEU A 133 -12.83 -10.49 -17.61
C LEU A 133 -13.36 -11.92 -17.36
N ALA A 134 -13.29 -12.42 -16.13
CA ALA A 134 -13.86 -13.70 -15.72
C ALA A 134 -15.38 -13.75 -15.93
N ALA A 135 -16.10 -12.68 -15.57
CA ALA A 135 -17.54 -12.56 -15.80
C ALA A 135 -17.87 -12.54 -17.31
N SER A 136 -17.02 -11.90 -18.10
CA SER A 136 -17.18 -11.80 -19.56
C SER A 136 -16.81 -13.08 -20.33
N CYS A 137 -16.04 -14.00 -19.73
CA CYS A 137 -15.74 -15.32 -20.31
C CYS A 137 -17.00 -16.18 -20.51
N GLY A 138 -18.02 -16.03 -19.64
CA GLY A 138 -19.25 -16.82 -19.69
C GLY A 138 -20.07 -16.65 -20.97
N ARG A 139 -19.90 -15.54 -21.72
CA ARG A 139 -20.59 -15.30 -22.99
C ARG A 139 -20.01 -16.06 -24.18
N HIS A 140 -18.75 -16.50 -24.10
CA HIS A 140 -18.04 -17.13 -25.22
C HIS A 140 -17.62 -18.57 -24.89
N GLU A 141 -17.23 -18.86 -23.65
CA GLU A 141 -16.74 -20.17 -23.21
C GLU A 141 -17.30 -20.48 -21.79
N PRO A 142 -18.54 -20.98 -21.65
CA PRO A 142 -19.20 -21.14 -20.35
C PRO A 142 -18.46 -22.12 -19.43
N SER A 143 -17.80 -23.15 -19.98
CA SER A 143 -16.99 -24.11 -19.22
C SER A 143 -15.75 -23.50 -18.55
N ARG A 144 -15.23 -22.38 -19.07
CA ARG A 144 -14.05 -21.70 -18.53
C ARG A 144 -14.38 -20.57 -17.55
N ARG A 145 -15.66 -20.25 -17.35
CA ARG A 145 -16.11 -19.22 -16.41
C ARG A 145 -15.84 -19.61 -14.96
N ILE A 146 -16.20 -20.84 -14.57
CA ILE A 146 -16.03 -21.33 -13.19
C ILE A 146 -14.56 -21.30 -12.76
N PRO A 147 -13.60 -21.90 -13.49
CA PRO A 147 -12.20 -21.84 -13.09
C PRO A 147 -11.65 -20.41 -13.06
N ALA A 148 -12.07 -19.53 -13.98
CA ALA A 148 -11.66 -18.12 -13.96
C ALA A 148 -12.16 -17.38 -12.70
N LEU A 149 -13.39 -17.64 -12.26
CA LEU A 149 -13.94 -17.09 -11.03
C LEU A 149 -13.25 -17.65 -9.78
N ILE A 150 -12.91 -18.94 -9.76
CA ILE A 150 -12.14 -19.55 -8.67
C ILE A 150 -10.79 -18.84 -8.52
N VAL A 151 -10.05 -18.64 -9.62
CA VAL A 151 -8.76 -17.95 -9.59
C VAL A 151 -8.89 -16.51 -9.07
N CYS A 152 -9.92 -15.77 -9.52
CA CYS A 152 -10.19 -14.42 -8.99
C CYS A 152 -10.58 -14.46 -7.50
N GLY A 153 -11.38 -15.46 -7.09
CA GLY A 153 -11.80 -15.67 -5.71
C GLY A 153 -10.62 -15.95 -4.79
N VAL A 154 -9.64 -16.76 -5.23
CA VAL A 154 -8.39 -17.01 -4.49
C VAL A 154 -7.59 -15.72 -4.32
N ALA A 155 -7.41 -14.92 -5.39
CA ALA A 155 -6.71 -13.64 -5.29
C ALA A 155 -7.43 -12.65 -4.36
N ALA A 156 -8.77 -12.62 -4.40
CA ALA A 156 -9.58 -11.79 -3.50
C ALA A 156 -9.49 -12.24 -2.05
N LEU A 157 -9.60 -13.55 -1.80
CA LEU A 157 -9.42 -14.12 -0.46
C LEU A 157 -8.03 -13.84 0.10
N ALA A 158 -6.98 -13.94 -0.72
CA ALA A 158 -5.63 -13.59 -0.30
C ALA A 158 -5.54 -12.14 0.15
N LEU A 159 -6.09 -11.20 -0.64
CA LEU A 159 -6.12 -9.77 -0.29
C LEU A 159 -6.94 -9.50 0.98
N ILE A 160 -8.10 -10.15 1.13
CA ILE A 160 -8.94 -10.03 2.34
C ILE A 160 -8.21 -10.58 3.56
N LEU A 161 -7.58 -11.76 3.46
CA LEU A 161 -6.78 -12.33 4.56
C LEU A 161 -5.61 -11.42 4.92
N SER A 162 -4.91 -10.86 3.93
CA SER A 162 -3.79 -9.94 4.17
C SER A 162 -4.22 -8.69 4.95
N ILE A 163 -5.40 -8.14 4.65
CA ILE A 163 -5.98 -7.02 5.40
C ILE A 163 -6.44 -7.48 6.79
N ALA A 164 -7.20 -8.57 6.89
CA ALA A 164 -7.80 -9.06 8.14
C ALA A 164 -6.75 -9.50 9.18
N LEU A 165 -5.62 -10.06 8.73
CA LEU A 165 -4.52 -10.46 9.60
C LEU A 165 -3.61 -9.28 10.00
N GLY A 166 -3.94 -8.05 9.59
CA GLY A 166 -3.13 -6.86 9.88
C GLY A 166 -1.81 -6.80 9.11
N GLY A 167 -1.66 -7.63 8.07
CA GLY A 167 -0.52 -7.57 7.14
C GLY A 167 -0.60 -6.38 6.18
N MET A 168 -1.76 -5.75 6.05
CA MET A 168 -1.97 -4.51 5.29
C MET A 168 -2.80 -3.48 6.08
N MET A 169 -2.60 -2.18 5.83
CA MET A 169 -3.30 -1.04 6.47
C MET A 169 -3.01 -0.79 7.96
N ARG A 170 -1.89 -1.29 8.49
CA ARG A 170 -1.48 -0.90 9.85
C ARG A 170 -0.85 0.48 9.81
N LEU A 171 -1.67 1.51 9.99
CA LEU A 171 -1.24 2.91 10.00
C LEU A 171 -0.24 3.16 11.13
N VAL A 172 0.86 3.82 10.79
CA VAL A 172 1.88 4.23 11.76
C VAL A 172 1.42 5.53 12.41
N HIS A 173 1.41 5.54 13.74
CA HIS A 173 1.04 6.72 14.53
C HIS A 173 2.30 7.42 14.99
N TYR A 174 2.33 8.74 14.82
CA TYR A 174 3.33 9.57 15.44
C TYR A 174 2.94 9.76 16.90
N THR A 175 3.73 9.21 17.82
CA THR A 175 3.65 9.60 19.22
C THR A 175 4.56 10.81 19.39
N ASP A 176 3.98 11.98 19.67
CA ASP A 176 4.77 13.10 20.17
C ASP A 176 5.47 12.63 21.44
N SER A 177 6.78 12.41 21.38
CA SER A 177 7.61 12.25 22.57
C SER A 177 7.76 13.60 23.29
N ALA A 178 6.63 14.20 23.64
CA ALA A 178 6.46 15.33 24.55
C ALA A 178 5.37 15.06 25.59
N GLU A 179 4.62 13.95 25.49
CA GLU A 179 3.73 13.45 26.56
C GLU A 179 4.33 12.26 27.35
N GLU A 180 5.62 11.96 27.16
CA GLU A 180 6.42 11.13 28.06
C GLU A 180 7.34 11.99 28.96
N GLY A 181 6.90 13.22 29.23
CA GLY A 181 7.56 14.19 30.12
C GLY A 181 6.77 14.58 31.37
N SER A 182 5.61 13.95 31.65
CA SER A 182 4.80 14.27 32.84
C SER A 182 4.29 13.04 33.61
N ALA A 183 5.09 11.98 33.66
CA ALA A 183 4.91 10.86 34.58
C ALA A 183 5.97 10.83 35.71
N TYR A 184 6.76 11.90 35.85
CA TYR A 184 7.78 12.06 36.90
C TYR A 184 7.64 13.35 37.72
N ASP A 185 6.50 14.03 37.70
CA ASP A 185 6.32 15.25 38.50
C ASP A 185 4.88 15.43 38.99
N SER A 186 4.46 14.58 39.94
CA SER A 186 3.25 14.79 40.76
C SER A 186 3.14 13.65 41.77
N TYR A 187 3.91 13.68 42.86
CA TYR A 187 3.51 13.32 44.24
C TYR A 187 4.69 13.63 45.18
N THR A 188 5.10 14.90 45.20
CA THR A 188 5.76 15.50 46.37
C THR A 188 5.15 16.88 46.58
N SER A 189 3.89 16.91 46.99
CA SER A 189 3.29 18.08 47.65
C SER A 189 1.93 17.73 48.24
N ASP A 190 1.90 17.00 49.35
CA ASP A 190 0.85 17.17 50.34
C ASP A 190 1.50 17.90 51.52
N GLY A 191 1.46 19.23 51.45
CA GLY A 191 1.72 20.11 52.58
C GLY A 191 0.52 20.08 53.52
N VAL A 192 0.66 19.39 54.65
CA VAL A 192 -0.15 19.69 55.84
C VAL A 192 0.70 20.60 56.73
N TYR A 193 0.31 21.87 56.78
CA TYR A 193 0.77 22.82 57.79
C TYR A 193 0.22 22.40 59.16
N THR A 194 1.12 22.20 60.12
CA THR A 194 0.87 22.58 61.52
C THR A 194 2.09 23.33 62.02
N GLN A 195 1.88 24.61 62.24
CA GLN A 195 2.75 25.57 62.92
C GLN A 195 2.29 25.62 64.39
N ASP A 196 3.22 25.41 65.33
CA ASP A 196 3.27 25.94 66.71
C ASP A 196 4.20 25.05 67.54
N GLU A 197 4.99 25.52 68.51
CA GLU A 197 5.48 26.83 68.91
C GLU A 197 6.59 26.54 69.95
N GLY A 198 7.45 27.52 70.22
CA GLY A 198 8.07 27.65 71.56
C GLY A 198 9.34 26.86 71.87
N GLY A 199 10.47 27.57 71.95
CA GLY A 199 11.69 27.08 72.59
C GLY A 199 11.71 27.22 74.12
N LYS A 200 12.80 26.66 74.68
CA LYS A 200 13.46 26.84 76.00
C LYS A 200 13.10 25.93 77.20
N SER A 201 14.22 25.52 77.84
CA SER A 201 14.48 25.03 79.22
C SER A 201 13.93 23.64 79.57
N ILE A 202 14.67 22.72 80.19
CA ILE A 202 15.77 22.80 81.18
C ILE A 202 16.91 21.86 80.79
#